data_AF-A0A8H3X2U8-F1
#
_entry.id   AF-A0A8H3X2U8-F1
#
_cell.length_a   1.000
_cell.length_b   1.000
_cell.length_c   1.000
_cell.angle_alpha   90.00
_cell.angle_beta   90.00
_cell.angle_gamma   90.00
#
_symmetry.space_group_name_H-M   'P 1'
#
loop_
_entity.id
_entity.type
_entity.pdbx_description
1 polymer ?
#
loop_
_entity_poly.entity_id
_entity_poly.type
_entity_poly.pdbx_seq_one_letter_code
_entity_poly.pdbx_strand_id
1 'polypeptide(L)'
;METSSISSLDINEYFDKVYAFIDYESTVLQQHFEFVRNWILNDKSISEMKRTHLLNALDNREEKWNVSQQEGVEYICKNCQGTIHAIQYCEFCIRDF
;
A
#
# COMPACT_ATOMS: atom_id res chain seq x y z
N MET A 1 13.80 3.46 30.61
CA MET A 1 13.66 4.03 29.26
C MET A 1 12.54 3.27 28.60
N GLU A 2 11.36 3.87 28.50
CA GLU A 2 10.18 3.24 27.92
C GLU A 2 10.43 3.02 26.42
N THR A 3 10.64 1.77 26.02
CA THR A 3 10.55 1.38 24.62
C THR A 3 9.07 1.42 24.25
N SER A 4 8.55 2.59 23.88
CA SER A 4 7.19 2.70 23.33
C SER A 4 7.18 1.90 22.03
N SER A 5 6.67 0.67 22.09
CA SER A 5 6.37 -0.12 20.91
C SER A 5 5.37 0.68 20.08
N ILE A 6 5.72 1.01 18.84
CA ILE A 6 4.85 1.76 17.94
C ILE A 6 3.70 0.84 17.58
N SER A 7 2.49 1.16 18.06
CA SER A 7 1.32 0.32 17.83
C SER A 7 0.74 0.57 16.44
N SER A 8 -0.01 -0.40 15.92
CA SER A 8 -0.79 -0.20 14.68
C SER A 8 -1.80 0.95 14.82
N LEU A 9 -2.28 1.23 16.05
CA LEU A 9 -3.14 2.36 16.36
C LEU A 9 -2.43 3.70 16.09
N ASP A 10 -1.18 3.84 16.55
CA ASP A 10 -0.37 5.07 16.38
C ASP A 10 -0.05 5.35 14.90
N ILE A 11 0.08 4.28 14.10
CA ILE A 11 0.29 4.35 12.65
C ILE A 11 -0.99 4.81 11.96
N ASN A 12 -2.13 4.22 12.30
CA ASN A 12 -3.41 4.56 11.71
C ASN A 12 -3.80 6.00 12.02
N GLU A 13 -3.67 6.44 13.27
CA GLU A 13 -3.98 7.82 13.67
C GLU A 13 -3.09 8.83 12.92
N TYR A 14 -1.82 8.51 12.71
CA TYR A 14 -0.94 9.37 11.91
C TYR A 14 -1.41 9.47 10.46
N PHE A 15 -1.73 8.34 9.84
CA PHE A 15 -2.26 8.34 8.48
C PHE A 15 -3.56 9.12 8.37
N ASP A 16 -4.52 8.91 9.27
CA ASP A 16 -5.80 9.63 9.24
C ASP A 16 -5.60 11.15 9.28
N LYS A 17 -4.63 11.63 10.08
CA LYS A 17 -4.26 13.05 10.12
C LYS A 17 -3.70 13.53 8.79
N VAL A 18 -2.78 12.78 8.18
CA VAL A 18 -2.15 13.19 6.90
C VAL A 18 -3.16 13.14 5.75
N TYR A 19 -3.98 12.09 5.70
CA TYR A 19 -5.01 11.92 4.68
C TYR A 19 -6.09 13.01 4.76
N ALA A 20 -6.38 13.56 5.94
CA ALA A 20 -7.29 14.70 6.09
C ALA A 20 -6.83 15.98 5.36
N PHE A 21 -5.55 16.08 4.97
CA PHE A 21 -5.03 17.19 4.16
C PHE A 21 -5.15 16.96 2.65
N ILE A 22 -5.55 15.76 2.23
CA ILE A 22 -5.73 15.42 0.82
C ILE A 22 -7.13 15.84 0.39
N ASP A 23 -7.19 16.61 -0.70
CA ASP A 23 -8.44 16.83 -1.42
C ASP A 23 -8.74 15.60 -2.31
N TYR A 24 -9.55 14.70 -1.77
CA TYR A 24 -9.91 13.44 -2.42
C TYR A 24 -10.70 13.62 -3.73
N GLU A 25 -11.35 14.77 -3.94
CA GLU A 25 -12.14 15.00 -5.16
C GLU A 25 -11.27 15.41 -6.35
N SER A 26 -10.08 15.99 -6.11
CA SER A 26 -9.24 16.58 -7.15
C SER A 26 -7.97 15.81 -7.49
N THR A 27 -7.66 14.73 -6.77
CA THR A 27 -6.39 14.01 -6.88
C THR A 27 -6.59 12.51 -7.14
N VAL A 28 -5.81 11.96 -8.08
CA VAL A 28 -5.82 10.50 -8.33
C VAL A 28 -5.14 9.76 -7.18
N LEU A 29 -5.61 8.57 -6.86
CA LEU A 29 -5.18 7.86 -5.65
C LEU A 29 -3.66 7.57 -5.58
N GLN A 30 -3.00 7.37 -6.73
CA GLN A 30 -1.54 7.22 -6.76
C GLN A 30 -0.81 8.47 -6.25
N GLN A 31 -1.36 9.66 -6.51
CA GLN A 31 -0.85 10.91 -5.95
C GLN A 31 -1.07 11.00 -4.44
N HIS A 32 -2.03 10.26 -3.86
CA HIS A 32 -2.22 10.21 -2.41
C HIS A 32 -1.06 9.49 -1.72
N PHE A 33 -0.63 8.34 -2.26
CA PHE A 33 0.52 7.60 -1.71
C PHE A 33 1.81 8.43 -1.78
N GLU A 34 2.06 9.11 -2.91
CA GLU A 34 3.20 10.02 -3.05
C GLU A 34 3.14 11.20 -2.08
N PHE A 35 1.96 11.81 -1.91
CA PHE A 35 1.75 12.90 -0.95
C PHE A 35 2.07 12.46 0.48
N VAL A 36 1.51 11.33 0.92
CA VAL A 36 1.72 10.80 2.28
C VAL A 36 3.18 10.43 2.49
N ARG A 37 3.84 9.82 1.49
CA ARG A 37 5.28 9.50 1.54
C ARG A 37 6.11 10.76 1.74
N ASN A 38 5.85 11.81 0.95
CA ASN A 38 6.53 13.08 1.09
C ASN A 38 6.26 13.75 2.44
N TRP A 39 5.04 13.67 2.96
CA TRP A 39 4.72 14.16 4.29
C TRP A 39 5.56 13.45 5.37
N ILE A 40 5.58 12.11 5.36
CA ILE A 40 6.36 11.30 6.31
C ILE A 40 7.85 11.63 6.23
N LEU A 41 8.41 11.81 5.02
CA LEU A 41 9.83 12.11 4.84
C LEU A 41 10.21 13.51 5.35
N ASN A 42 9.31 14.48 5.23
CA ASN A 42 9.56 15.87 5.63
C ASN A 42 9.14 16.19 7.07
N ASP A 43 8.37 15.31 7.73
CA ASP A 43 7.94 15.50 9.10
C ASP A 43 9.12 15.31 10.08
N LYS A 44 9.57 16.42 10.66
CA LYS A 44 10.65 16.48 11.65
C LYS A 44 10.18 16.17 13.07
N SER A 45 8.87 16.05 13.30
CA SER A 45 8.29 15.82 14.63
C SER A 45 8.29 14.34 15.04
N ILE A 46 8.47 13.43 14.09
CA ILE A 46 8.51 11.98 14.31
C ILE A 46 9.95 11.47 14.42
N SER A 47 10.14 10.42 15.23
CA SER A 47 11.44 9.73 15.35
C SER A 47 11.74 8.90 14.10
N GLU A 48 13.03 8.64 13.83
CA GLU A 48 13.45 7.79 12.70
C GLU A 48 12.87 6.36 12.76
N MET A 49 12.71 5.83 13.97
CA MET A 49 12.02 4.55 14.16
C MET A 49 10.57 4.65 13.68
N LYS A 50 9.82 5.67 14.13
CA LYS A 50 8.43 5.90 13.69
C LYS A 50 8.32 6.14 12.20
N ARG A 51 9.25 6.90 11.62
CA ARG A 51 9.33 7.13 10.17
C ARG A 51 9.44 5.81 9.40
N THR A 52 10.36 4.95 9.79
CA THR A 52 10.55 3.63 9.17
C THR A 52 9.27 2.78 9.25
N HIS A 53 8.62 2.75 10.42
CA HIS A 53 7.36 2.01 10.58
C HIS A 53 6.23 2.56 9.71
N LEU A 54 6.11 3.89 9.60
CA LEU A 54 5.11 4.55 8.75
C LEU A 54 5.36 4.28 7.26
N LEU A 55 6.60 4.37 6.79
CA LEU A 55 6.94 4.07 5.39
C LEU A 55 6.65 2.62 5.02
N ASN A 56 7.06 1.66 5.87
CA ASN A 56 6.74 0.25 5.66
C ASN A 56 5.23 0.00 5.65
N ALA A 57 4.47 0.67 6.52
CA ALA A 57 3.02 0.56 6.53
C ALA A 57 2.37 1.18 5.29
N LEU A 58 2.94 2.26 4.75
CA LEU A 58 2.49 2.89 3.51
C LEU A 58 2.74 1.98 2.30
N ASP A 59 3.95 1.41 2.19
CA ASP A 59 4.32 0.48 1.11
C ASP A 59 3.37 -0.73 1.08
N ASN A 60 3.09 -1.33 2.23
CA ASN A 60 2.14 -2.43 2.34
C ASN A 60 0.70 -2.04 1.92
N ARG A 61 0.28 -0.80 2.18
CA ARG A 61 -1.04 -0.30 1.74
C ARG A 61 -1.07 -0.08 0.23
N GLU A 62 0.00 0.48 -0.32
CA GLU A 62 0.17 0.73 -1.76
C GLU A 62 0.19 -0.60 -2.53
N GLU A 63 0.91 -1.61 -2.05
CA GLU A 63 0.95 -2.94 -2.65
C GLU A 63 -0.43 -3.61 -2.65
N LYS A 64 -1.13 -3.63 -1.50
CA LYS A 64 -2.49 -4.18 -1.40
C LYS A 64 -3.48 -3.46 -2.31
N TRP A 65 -3.34 -2.14 -2.43
CA TRP A 65 -4.15 -1.35 -3.34
C TRP A 65 -3.86 -1.70 -4.80
N ASN A 66 -2.59 -1.77 -5.20
CA ASN A 66 -2.19 -2.13 -6.55
C ASN A 66 -2.69 -3.53 -6.93
N VAL A 67 -2.61 -4.49 -6.01
CA VAL A 67 -3.24 -5.81 -6.17
C VAL A 67 -4.75 -5.67 -6.37
N SER A 68 -5.44 -4.92 -5.51
CA SER A 68 -6.91 -4.74 -5.63
C SER A 68 -7.31 -4.07 -6.95
N GLN A 69 -6.52 -3.12 -7.46
CA GLN A 69 -6.78 -2.47 -8.75
C GLN A 69 -6.44 -3.35 -9.95
N GLN A 70 -5.58 -4.35 -9.74
CA GLN A 70 -5.27 -5.37 -10.75
C GLN A 70 -6.26 -6.53 -10.72
N GLU A 71 -7.20 -6.59 -9.75
CA GLU A 71 -8.30 -7.56 -9.78
C GLU A 71 -9.19 -7.25 -10.98
N GLY A 72 -9.12 -8.10 -12.01
CA GLY A 72 -9.82 -7.92 -13.28
C GLY A 72 -8.99 -7.34 -14.42
N VAL A 73 -7.69 -7.07 -14.23
CA VAL A 73 -6.76 -6.78 -15.33
C VAL A 73 -6.25 -8.09 -15.90
N GLU A 74 -6.51 -8.31 -17.19
CA GLU A 74 -6.02 -9.47 -17.93
C GLU A 74 -4.49 -9.58 -17.81
N TYR A 75 -4.02 -10.65 -17.16
CA TYR A 75 -2.60 -10.98 -17.03
C TYR A 75 -2.28 -12.20 -17.88
N ILE A 76 -1.16 -12.20 -18.59
CA ILE A 76 -0.71 -13.37 -19.35
C ILE A 76 0.11 -14.27 -18.42
N CYS A 77 -0.41 -15.47 -18.13
CA CYS A 77 0.30 -16.46 -17.33
C CYS A 77 1.63 -16.86 -18.00
N LYS A 78 2.75 -16.76 -17.27
CA LYS A 78 4.07 -17.13 -17.80
C LYS A 78 4.23 -18.61 -18.12
N ASN A 79 3.42 -19.48 -17.51
CA ASN A 79 3.49 -20.93 -17.69
C ASN A 79 2.66 -21.41 -18.88
N CYS A 80 1.37 -21.08 -18.92
CA CYS A 80 0.46 -21.56 -19.96
C CYS A 80 0.18 -20.54 -21.08
N GLN A 81 0.70 -19.32 -20.98
CA GLN A 81 0.42 -18.20 -21.90
C GLN A 81 -1.07 -17.84 -22.03
N GLY A 82 -1.92 -18.37 -21.15
CA GLY A 82 -3.34 -18.02 -21.08
C GLY A 82 -3.55 -16.68 -20.38
N THR A 83 -4.56 -15.94 -20.85
CA THR A 83 -5.07 -14.77 -20.16
C THR A 83 -5.80 -15.19 -18.90
N ILE A 84 -5.39 -14.67 -17.76
CA ILE A 84 -5.98 -14.93 -16.45
C ILE A 84 -6.46 -13.63 -15.83
N HIS A 85 -7.52 -13.75 -15.02
CA HIS A 85 -8.08 -12.63 -14.26
C HIS A 85 -7.70 -12.71 -12.77
N ALA A 86 -7.15 -13.83 -12.33
CA ALA A 86 -6.76 -14.09 -10.95
C ALA A 86 -5.29 -13.72 -10.69
N ILE A 87 -5.03 -13.03 -9.56
CA ILE A 87 -3.72 -12.45 -9.23
C ILE A 87 -2.77 -13.48 -8.60
N GLN A 88 -3.30 -14.46 -7.87
CA GLN A 88 -2.47 -15.34 -7.03
C GLN A 88 -2.03 -16.62 -7.73
N TYR A 89 -2.82 -17.12 -8.67
CA TYR A 89 -2.54 -18.35 -9.39
C TYR A 89 -3.34 -18.41 -10.69
N CYS A 90 -2.78 -19.09 -11.69
CA CYS A 90 -3.49 -19.34 -12.94
C CYS A 90 -4.54 -20.44 -12.72
N GLU A 91 -5.81 -20.11 -12.93
CA GLU A 91 -6.94 -21.04 -12.77
C GLU A 91 -6.83 -22.26 -13.70
N PHE A 92 -6.17 -22.10 -14.85
CA PHE A 92 -5.90 -23.20 -15.77
C PHE A 92 -4.77 -24.10 -15.26
N CYS A 93 -3.67 -23.51 -14.75
CA CYS A 93 -2.54 -24.30 -14.25
C CYS A 93 -2.89 -25.12 -12.99
N ILE A 94 -3.80 -24.66 -12.14
CA ILE A 94 -4.21 -25.43 -10.96
C ILE A 94 -5.09 -26.63 -11.31
N ARG A 95 -5.88 -26.54 -12.39
CA ARG A 95 -6.79 -27.62 -12.79
C ARG A 95 -6.09 -28.77 -13.53
N ASP A 96 -4.84 -28.56 -13.96
CA ASP A 96 -4.00 -29.55 -14.63
C ASP A 96 -3.03 -30.30 -13.67
N PHE A 97 -3.19 -30.17 -12.35
CA PHE A 97 -2.44 -30.91 -11.32
C PHE A 97 -3.22 -32.10 -10.73
#